data_AF-A0A381X4I2-F1
#
_entry.id   AF-A0A381X4I2-F1
#
_cell.length_a   1.000
_cell.length_b   1.000
_cell.length_c   1.000
_cell.angle_alpha   90.00
_cell.angle_beta   90.00
_cell.angle_gamma   90.00
#
_symmetry.space_group_name_H-M   'P 1'
#
loop_
_entity.id
_entity.type
_entity.pdbx_description
1 polymer ?
#
loop_
_entity_poly.entity_id
_entity_poly.type
_entity_poly.pdbx_seq_one_letter_code
_entity_poly.pdbx_strand_id
1 'polypeptide(L)'
;MDLHGNEALILVFGRLLNIMSPQQPSKEIIVKTILDEANLTFCETADRKDSASERSLEGSAWDEGKMDGEFDLEDYQRILELQMEAACICDEHPELEQKTADIFQSVTEENAEDVLKQVQQQPEILDLGRIAVTIFMLRFPSVQS
;
A
#
# COMPACT_ATOMS: atom_id res chain seq x y z
N MET A 1 -0.89 -20.54 -2.25
CA MET A 1 0.01 -19.37 -2.19
C MET A 1 0.46 -19.11 -3.60
N ASP A 2 -0.12 -18.11 -4.23
CA ASP A 2 0.18 -17.75 -5.62
C ASP A 2 1.39 -16.82 -5.63
N LEU A 3 2.59 -17.39 -5.83
CA LEU A 3 3.85 -16.66 -5.88
C LEU A 3 3.91 -15.65 -7.04
N HIS A 4 3.08 -15.81 -8.07
CA HIS A 4 3.04 -14.90 -9.22
C HIS A 4 2.42 -13.53 -8.90
N GLY A 5 1.49 -13.46 -7.93
CA GLY A 5 0.91 -12.19 -7.49
C GLY A 5 1.94 -11.26 -6.85
N ASN A 6 2.89 -11.83 -6.10
CA ASN A 6 3.89 -11.08 -5.36
C ASN A 6 5.00 -10.52 -6.28
N GLU A 7 5.34 -11.22 -7.37
CA GLU A 7 6.28 -10.74 -8.37
C GLU A 7 5.73 -9.53 -9.16
N ALA A 8 4.45 -9.57 -9.53
CA ALA A 8 3.78 -8.45 -10.20
C ALA A 8 3.79 -7.20 -9.32
N LEU A 9 3.57 -7.37 -8.02
CA LEU A 9 3.61 -6.28 -7.05
C LEU A 9 4.98 -5.60 -6.98
N ILE A 10 6.05 -6.39 -6.86
CA ILE A 10 7.42 -5.86 -6.81
C ILE A 10 7.78 -5.17 -8.12
N LEU A 11 7.28 -5.67 -9.25
CA LEU A 11 7.43 -4.98 -10.53
C LEU A 11 6.70 -3.64 -10.55
N VAL A 12 5.52 -3.52 -9.94
CA VAL A 12 4.81 -2.24 -9.80
C VAL A 12 5.58 -1.28 -8.90
N PHE A 13 6.01 -1.70 -7.71
CA PHE A 13 6.85 -0.90 -6.82
C PHE A 13 8.17 -0.48 -7.49
N GLY A 14 8.85 -1.41 -8.16
CA GLY A 14 10.07 -1.14 -8.91
C GLY A 14 9.85 -0.18 -10.08
N ARG A 15 8.71 -0.27 -10.78
CA ARG A 15 8.34 0.66 -11.86
C ARG A 15 8.02 2.05 -11.33
N LEU A 16 7.26 2.17 -10.24
CA LEU A 16 6.96 3.44 -9.58
C LEU A 16 8.21 4.18 -9.15
N LEU A 17 9.13 3.46 -8.49
CA LEU A 17 10.41 4.03 -8.11
C LEU A 17 11.28 4.36 -9.34
N ASN A 18 11.18 3.58 -10.43
CA ASN A 18 11.85 3.89 -11.70
C ASN A 18 11.29 5.13 -12.42
N ILE A 19 10.01 5.48 -12.25
CA ILE A 19 9.44 6.74 -12.79
C ILE A 19 10.18 7.95 -12.19
N MET A 20 10.69 7.82 -10.96
CA MET A 20 11.47 8.86 -10.28
C MET A 20 12.99 8.80 -10.59
N SER A 21 13.54 7.68 -11.09
CA SER A 21 14.96 7.54 -11.45
C SER A 21 15.22 6.39 -12.45
N PRO A 22 16.08 6.56 -13.48
CA PRO A 22 16.34 5.53 -14.49
C PRO A 22 17.16 4.31 -13.99
N GLN A 23 17.56 4.27 -12.71
CA GLN A 23 18.27 3.15 -12.11
C GLN A 23 17.32 2.29 -11.28
N GLN A 24 17.38 0.96 -11.47
CA GLN A 24 16.60 0.02 -10.66
C GLN A 24 16.91 0.25 -9.17
N PRO A 25 15.90 0.46 -8.31
CA PRO A 25 16.13 0.77 -6.91
C PRO A 25 16.81 -0.39 -6.19
N SER A 26 17.57 -0.09 -5.13
CA SER A 26 18.14 -1.13 -4.29
C SER A 26 17.03 -1.94 -3.60
N LYS A 27 17.33 -3.19 -3.23
CA LYS A 27 16.37 -4.04 -2.48
C LYS A 27 15.95 -3.38 -1.16
N GLU A 28 16.85 -2.65 -0.52
CA GLU A 28 16.56 -1.90 0.70
C GLU A 28 15.46 -0.87 0.44
N ILE A 29 15.59 -0.07 -0.62
CA ILE A 29 14.60 0.94 -1.00
C ILE A 29 13.26 0.25 -1.29
N ILE A 30 13.26 -0.82 -2.08
CA ILE A 30 12.02 -1.55 -2.43
C ILE A 30 11.31 -2.04 -1.16
N VAL A 31 12.02 -2.71 -0.26
CA VAL A 31 11.44 -3.23 0.99
C VAL A 31 10.92 -2.10 1.87
N LYS A 32 11.71 -1.04 2.04
CA LYS A 32 11.30 0.12 2.85
C LYS A 32 10.05 0.77 2.27
N THR A 33 9.96 0.93 0.95
CA THR A 33 8.75 1.46 0.30
C THR A 33 7.54 0.57 0.56
N ILE A 34 7.63 -0.76 0.37
CA ILE A 34 6.50 -1.66 0.64
C ILE A 34 5.99 -1.51 2.08
N LEU A 35 6.92 -1.49 3.05
CA LEU A 35 6.60 -1.36 4.47
C LEU A 35 6.06 0.04 4.84
N ASP A 36 6.58 1.09 4.22
CA ASP A 36 6.11 2.46 4.42
C ASP A 36 4.68 2.64 3.90
N GLU A 37 4.39 2.16 2.69
CA GLU A 37 3.04 2.21 2.10
C GLU A 37 2.04 1.35 2.90
N ALA A 38 2.47 0.21 3.43
CA ALA A 38 1.65 -0.59 4.34
C ALA A 38 1.33 0.17 5.64
N ASN A 39 2.31 0.86 6.24
CA ASN A 39 2.10 1.69 7.43
C ASN A 39 1.22 2.92 7.14
N LEU A 40 1.36 3.55 5.98
CA LEU A 40 0.49 4.64 5.54
C LEU A 40 -0.96 4.18 5.45
N THR A 41 -1.18 2.96 4.97
CA THR A 41 -2.53 2.35 4.94
C THR A 41 -3.14 2.26 6.34
N PHE A 42 -2.37 1.82 7.36
CA PHE A 42 -2.84 1.84 8.75
C PHE A 42 -3.24 3.24 9.21
N CYS A 43 -2.40 4.24 8.94
CA CYS A 43 -2.68 5.64 9.29
C CYS A 43 -3.98 6.13 8.64
N GLU A 44 -4.19 5.86 7.34
CA GLU A 44 -5.40 6.27 6.64
C GLU A 44 -6.66 5.56 7.17
N THR A 45 -6.55 4.28 7.52
CA THR A 45 -7.69 3.53 8.09
C THR A 45 -8.09 4.03 9.48
N ALA A 46 -7.18 4.63 10.24
CA ALA A 46 -7.47 5.22 11.54
C ALA A 46 -8.33 6.49 11.44
N ASP A 47 -8.30 7.20 10.30
CA ASP A 47 -9.10 8.40 10.06
C ASP A 47 -10.54 8.10 9.61
N ARG A 48 -10.88 6.83 9.42
CA ARG A 48 -12.22 6.41 9.00
C ARG A 48 -13.28 6.84 10.02
N LYS A 49 -14.47 7.14 9.50
CA LYS A 49 -15.63 7.62 10.27
C LYS A 49 -16.45 6.48 10.87
N ASP A 50 -16.24 5.26 10.39
CA ASP A 50 -16.93 4.06 10.83
C ASP A 50 -16.08 3.23 11.81
N SER A 51 -16.75 2.37 12.56
CA SER A 51 -16.10 1.42 13.47
C SER A 51 -15.80 0.09 12.76
N ALA A 52 -14.90 -0.71 13.33
CA ALA A 52 -14.55 -2.04 12.81
C ALA A 52 -15.78 -2.97 12.60
N SER A 53 -16.83 -2.82 13.42
CA SER A 53 -18.06 -3.61 13.30
C SER A 53 -19.06 -3.07 12.26
N GLU A 54 -18.80 -1.92 11.67
CA GLU A 54 -19.76 -1.16 10.83
C GLU A 54 -19.14 -0.72 9.49
N ARG A 55 -18.09 -1.41 9.02
CA ARG A 55 -17.34 -1.02 7.82
C ARG A 55 -18.23 -0.85 6.60
N SER A 56 -18.16 0.32 5.98
CA SER A 56 -18.86 0.65 4.74
C SER A 56 -18.04 1.58 3.84
N LEU A 57 -18.46 1.77 2.59
CA LEU A 57 -17.77 2.69 1.69
C LEU A 57 -17.89 4.15 2.18
N GLU A 58 -19.04 4.50 2.74
CA GLU A 58 -19.36 5.83 3.28
C GLU A 58 -18.56 6.18 4.54
N GLY A 59 -18.04 5.16 5.23
CA GLY A 59 -17.14 5.35 6.36
C GLY A 59 -15.74 5.83 5.98
N SER A 60 -15.41 5.84 4.69
CA SER A 60 -14.14 6.37 4.20
C SER A 60 -13.94 7.85 4.58
N ALA A 61 -12.71 8.18 4.93
CA ALA A 61 -12.26 9.56 5.11
C ALA A 61 -11.90 10.24 3.79
N TRP A 62 -11.99 9.53 2.66
CA TRP A 62 -11.83 10.08 1.33
C TRP A 62 -13.11 10.78 0.86
N ASP A 63 -12.91 11.87 0.12
CA ASP A 63 -13.94 12.61 -0.58
C ASP A 63 -13.43 13.01 -1.97
N GLU A 64 -14.32 13.51 -2.83
CA GLU A 64 -13.98 13.95 -4.19
C GLU A 64 -12.86 15.00 -4.22
N GLY A 65 -12.74 15.82 -3.16
CA GLY A 65 -11.71 16.87 -3.04
C GLY A 65 -10.30 16.34 -2.75
N LYS A 66 -10.17 15.05 -2.42
CA LYS A 66 -8.87 14.36 -2.32
C LYS A 66 -8.36 13.80 -3.66
N MET A 67 -9.17 13.82 -4.71
CA MET A 67 -8.73 13.45 -6.06
C MET A 67 -7.90 14.60 -6.66
N ASP A 68 -6.69 14.31 -7.12
CA ASP A 68 -5.78 15.31 -7.69
C ASP A 68 -5.59 15.04 -9.20
N GLY A 69 -6.35 15.74 -10.04
CA GLY A 69 -6.30 15.55 -11.49
C GLY A 69 -7.67 15.73 -12.14
N GLU A 70 -7.90 15.07 -13.27
CA GLU A 70 -9.25 14.93 -13.82
C GLU A 70 -10.01 13.92 -12.96
N PHE A 71 -11.06 14.39 -12.28
CA PHE A 71 -11.91 13.53 -11.47
C PHE A 71 -12.58 12.48 -12.34
N ASP A 72 -12.33 11.20 -12.03
CA ASP A 72 -13.00 10.05 -12.61
C ASP A 72 -13.78 9.31 -11.52
N LEU A 73 -15.07 9.07 -11.76
CA LEU A 73 -15.98 8.46 -10.79
C LEU A 73 -15.68 6.98 -10.57
N GLU A 74 -15.21 6.26 -11.59
CA GLU A 74 -14.85 4.84 -11.50
C GLU A 74 -13.59 4.69 -10.66
N ASP A 75 -12.57 5.52 -10.90
CA ASP A 75 -11.35 5.55 -10.10
C ASP A 75 -11.64 5.92 -8.64
N TYR A 76 -12.49 6.93 -8.42
CA TYR A 76 -12.91 7.32 -7.08
C TYR A 76 -13.65 6.19 -6.36
N GLN A 77 -14.61 5.54 -7.02
CA GLN A 77 -15.34 4.40 -6.46
C GLN A 77 -14.38 3.25 -6.12
N ARG A 78 -13.40 3.00 -6.98
CA ARG A 78 -12.38 1.97 -6.74
C ARG A 78 -11.50 2.30 -5.53
N ILE A 79 -11.14 3.57 -5.33
CA ILE A 79 -10.42 4.01 -4.13
C ILE A 79 -11.24 3.71 -2.86
N LEU A 80 -12.55 3.96 -2.86
CA LEU A 80 -13.41 3.67 -1.70
C LEU A 80 -13.46 2.17 -1.37
N GLU A 81 -13.54 1.32 -2.39
CA GLU A 81 -13.48 -0.14 -2.21
C GLU A 81 -12.14 -0.59 -1.63
N LEU A 82 -11.04 -0.05 -2.15
CA LEU A 82 -9.69 -0.34 -1.66
C LEU A 82 -9.48 0.13 -0.21
N GLN A 83 -10.01 1.31 0.15
CA GLN A 83 -10.00 1.83 1.53
C GLN A 83 -10.81 0.94 2.48
N MET A 84 -11.89 0.32 2.01
CA MET A 84 -12.66 -0.65 2.80
C MET A 84 -11.91 -1.97 2.95
N GLU A 85 -11.31 -2.49 1.88
CA GLU A 85 -10.47 -3.69 1.90
C GLU A 85 -9.31 -3.54 2.90
N ALA A 86 -8.60 -2.42 2.84
CA ALA A 86 -7.54 -2.09 3.79
C ALA A 86 -8.03 -2.05 5.23
N ALA A 87 -9.17 -1.40 5.49
CA ALA A 87 -9.73 -1.30 6.83
C ALA A 87 -10.06 -2.67 7.43
N CYS A 88 -10.61 -3.58 6.63
CA CYS A 88 -10.86 -4.96 7.05
C CYS A 88 -9.55 -5.69 7.42
N ILE A 89 -8.51 -5.56 6.60
CA ILE A 89 -7.20 -6.17 6.90
C ILE A 89 -6.62 -5.60 8.20
N CYS A 90 -6.68 -4.28 8.39
CA CYS A 90 -6.21 -3.62 9.62
C CYS A 90 -6.97 -4.06 10.88
N ASP A 91 -8.29 -4.27 10.76
CA ASP A 91 -9.12 -4.74 11.87
C ASP A 91 -8.88 -6.22 12.23
N GLU A 92 -8.66 -7.06 11.21
CA GLU A 92 -8.36 -8.49 11.39
C GLU A 92 -6.94 -8.71 11.92
N HIS A 93 -6.01 -7.83 11.56
CA HIS A 93 -4.58 -7.96 11.83
C HIS A 93 -3.94 -6.68 12.41
N PRO A 94 -4.42 -6.16 13.56
CA PRO A 94 -3.89 -4.93 14.14
C PRO A 94 -2.42 -5.05 14.58
N GLU A 95 -1.91 -6.27 14.79
CA GLU A 95 -0.50 -6.50 15.12
C GLU A 95 0.46 -6.14 13.99
N LEU A 96 -0.04 -6.07 12.75
CA LEU A 96 0.80 -5.79 11.59
C LEU A 96 1.30 -4.34 11.56
N GLU A 97 0.61 -3.38 12.18
CA GLU A 97 1.05 -1.98 12.25
C GLU A 97 2.43 -1.89 12.93
N GLN A 98 2.53 -2.38 14.17
CA GLN A 98 3.80 -2.38 14.90
C GLN A 98 4.84 -3.30 14.23
N LYS A 99 4.43 -4.46 13.73
CA LYS A 99 5.33 -5.40 13.06
C LYS A 99 5.98 -4.78 11.82
N THR A 100 5.21 -4.05 11.02
CA THR A 100 5.69 -3.40 9.81
C THR A 100 6.67 -2.28 10.15
N ALA A 101 6.38 -1.49 11.19
CA ALA A 101 7.30 -0.48 11.71
C ALA A 101 8.62 -1.08 12.24
N ASP A 102 8.56 -2.19 12.98
CA ASP A 102 9.73 -2.88 13.52
C ASP A 102 10.61 -3.44 12.39
N ILE A 103 10.00 -4.08 11.39
CA ILE A 103 10.72 -4.58 10.21
C ILE A 103 11.38 -3.41 9.50
N PHE A 104 10.66 -2.31 9.24
CA PHE A 104 11.17 -1.13 8.54
C PHE A 104 12.46 -0.58 9.18
N GLN A 105 12.46 -0.45 10.51
CA GLN A 105 13.62 0.04 11.27
C GLN A 105 14.82 -0.90 11.21
N SER A 106 14.59 -2.20 11.00
CA SER A 106 15.64 -3.22 10.92
C SER A 106 16.29 -3.36 9.54
N VAL A 107 15.71 -2.77 8.49
CA VAL A 107 16.18 -2.94 7.11
C VAL A 107 17.45 -2.12 6.86
N THR A 108 18.46 -2.82 6.35
CA THR A 108 19.78 -2.31 5.96
C THR A 108 20.14 -2.86 4.58
N GLU A 109 21.13 -2.28 3.91
CA GLU A 109 21.62 -2.81 2.61
C GLU A 109 22.04 -4.29 2.71
N GLU A 110 22.63 -4.71 3.84
CA GLU A 110 23.19 -6.06 4.04
C GLU A 110 22.12 -7.14 4.19
N ASN A 111 20.97 -6.82 4.83
CA ASN A 111 19.91 -7.78 5.11
C ASN A 111 18.66 -7.62 4.21
N ALA A 112 18.63 -6.60 3.35
CA ALA A 112 17.45 -6.25 2.56
C ALA A 112 16.92 -7.41 1.69
N GLU A 113 17.79 -8.26 1.16
CA GLU A 113 17.33 -9.42 0.36
C GLU A 113 16.55 -10.43 1.19
N ASP A 114 17.01 -10.74 2.40
CA ASP A 114 16.35 -11.71 3.26
C ASP A 114 15.09 -11.12 3.88
N VAL A 115 15.10 -9.83 4.21
CA VAL A 115 13.89 -9.12 4.64
C VAL A 115 12.85 -9.09 3.51
N LEU A 116 13.26 -8.83 2.26
CA LEU A 116 12.34 -8.86 1.12
C LEU A 116 11.65 -10.23 1.00
N LYS A 117 12.40 -11.33 1.14
CA LYS A 117 11.82 -12.69 1.12
C LYS A 117 10.85 -12.92 2.28
N GLN A 118 11.10 -12.35 3.45
CA GLN A 118 10.20 -12.44 4.61
C GLN A 118 8.92 -11.63 4.39
N VAL A 119 9.02 -10.42 3.85
CA VAL A 119 7.86 -9.59 3.49
C VAL A 119 7.04 -10.25 2.39
N GLN A 120 7.69 -10.89 1.41
CA GLN A 120 7.03 -11.68 0.37
C GLN A 120 6.20 -12.86 0.90
N GLN A 121 6.44 -13.30 2.13
CA GLN A 121 5.69 -14.39 2.79
C GLN A 121 4.54 -13.87 3.66
N GLN A 122 4.32 -12.56 3.72
CA GLN A 122 3.29 -11.89 4.51
C GLN A 122 2.28 -11.21 3.57
N PRO A 123 1.29 -11.96 3.06
CA PRO A 123 0.38 -11.46 2.03
C PRO A 123 -0.39 -10.21 2.49
N GLU A 124 -0.74 -10.11 3.77
CA GLU A 124 -1.48 -8.97 4.32
C GLU A 124 -0.67 -7.67 4.24
N ILE A 125 0.64 -7.71 4.55
CA ILE A 125 1.54 -6.54 4.40
C ILE A 125 1.66 -6.14 2.94
N LEU A 126 1.78 -7.12 2.04
CA LEU A 126 1.86 -6.87 0.60
C LEU A 126 0.57 -6.26 0.06
N ASP A 127 -0.59 -6.75 0.52
CA ASP A 127 -1.89 -6.26 0.11
C ASP A 127 -2.11 -4.82 0.60
N LEU A 128 -1.74 -4.51 1.84
CA LEU A 128 -1.77 -3.11 2.35
C LEU A 128 -0.88 -2.19 1.49
N GLY A 129 0.36 -2.59 1.23
CA GLY A 129 1.26 -1.82 0.36
C GLY A 129 0.71 -1.68 -1.08
N ARG A 130 0.11 -2.74 -1.63
CA ARG A 130 -0.57 -2.70 -2.95
C ARG A 130 -1.69 -1.68 -2.96
N ILE A 131 -2.53 -1.71 -1.94
CA ILE A 131 -3.71 -0.86 -1.82
C ILE A 131 -3.28 0.60 -1.80
N ALA A 132 -2.34 0.98 -0.92
CA ALA A 132 -1.80 2.35 -0.86
C ALA A 132 -1.28 2.82 -2.22
N VAL A 133 -0.44 2.02 -2.86
CA VAL A 133 0.10 2.34 -4.20
C VAL A 133 -0.98 2.46 -5.26
N THR A 134 -1.96 1.57 -5.25
CA THR A 134 -3.05 1.60 -6.24
C THR A 134 -3.89 2.85 -6.06
N ILE A 135 -4.21 3.21 -4.82
CA ILE A 135 -4.91 4.45 -4.49
C ILE A 135 -4.12 5.67 -4.94
N PHE A 136 -2.80 5.69 -4.73
CA PHE A 136 -1.94 6.76 -5.23
C PHE A 136 -2.04 6.89 -6.76
N MET A 137 -1.96 5.78 -7.50
CA MET A 137 -2.04 5.79 -8.96
C MET A 137 -3.41 6.24 -9.50
N LEU A 138 -4.49 5.84 -8.82
CA LEU A 138 -5.86 6.25 -9.18
C LEU A 138 -6.11 7.72 -8.81
N ARG A 139 -5.50 8.21 -7.73
CA ARG A 139 -5.55 9.63 -7.36
C ARG A 139 -4.82 10.51 -8.36
N PHE A 140 -3.74 10.02 -8.98
CA PHE A 140 -2.92 10.76 -9.93
C PHE A 140 -2.80 10.05 -11.29
N PRO A 141 -3.88 9.98 -12.11
CA PRO A 141 -3.88 9.22 -13.36
C PRO A 141 -2.81 9.69 -14.36
N SER A 142 -2.46 10.98 -14.32
CA SER A 142 -1.46 11.60 -15.21
C SER A 142 -0.02 11.12 -14.96
N VAL A 143 0.27 10.44 -13.83
CA VAL A 143 1.59 9.85 -13.54
C VAL A 143 1.84 8.60 -14.40
N GLN A 144 0.82 8.10 -15.10
CA GLN A 144 0.95 7.02 -16.09
C GLN A 144 1.42 7.48 -17.48
N SER A 145 1.54 8.80 -17.72
CA SER A 145 1.80 9.40 -19.04
C SER A 145 3.27 9.66 -19.34
#